data_AF-A0A934AD32-F1
#
_entry.id   AF-A0A934AD32-F1
#
_cell.length_a   1.000
_cell.length_b   1.000
_cell.length_c   1.000
_cell.angle_alpha   90.00
_cell.angle_beta   90.00
_cell.angle_gamma   90.00
#
_symmetry.space_group_name_H-M   'P 1'
#
loop_
_entity.id
_entity.type
_entity.pdbx_description
1 polymer ?
#
loop_
_entity_poly.entity_id
_entity_poly.type
_entity_poly.pdbx_seq_one_letter_code
_entity_poly.pdbx_strand_id
1 'polypeptide(L)'
;MKEKFLNDQMTNRILFILSLLGVAIALYVTQSFLRKTPIVCLNSGCELVRKNPASYIAGIPVPAFGLIGYTLLVLLTFLRTTSTKLHKTLLPWIAGITGGGVLFVSWFTYTEAFVIGGFCTWCVISAGNMITMFSLSLYSHSHKK
;
A
#
# COMPACT_ATOMS: atom_id res chain seq x y z
N MET A 1 26.34 10.52 -13.93
CA MET A 1 25.16 11.35 -13.57
C MET A 1 23.89 10.96 -14.35
N LYS A 2 23.99 10.70 -15.67
CA LYS A 2 22.85 10.30 -16.53
C LYS A 2 22.21 8.95 -16.13
N GLU A 3 23.01 7.92 -15.85
CA GLU A 3 22.50 6.61 -15.36
C GLU A 3 21.76 6.70 -14.01
N LYS A 4 22.29 7.50 -13.07
CA LYS A 4 21.65 7.72 -11.76
C LYS A 4 20.28 8.39 -11.91
N PHE A 5 20.16 9.33 -12.85
CA PHE A 5 18.90 10.00 -13.16
C PHE A 5 17.88 9.08 -13.86
N LEU A 6 18.36 8.20 -14.75
CA LEU A 6 17.54 7.16 -15.39
C LEU A 6 16.99 6.15 -14.36
N ASN A 7 17.79 5.70 -13.41
CA ASN A 7 17.37 4.79 -12.33
C ASN A 7 16.34 5.42 -11.38
N ASP A 8 16.52 6.68 -11.00
CA ASP A 8 15.54 7.40 -10.17
C ASP A 8 14.20 7.60 -10.89
N GLN A 9 14.23 7.93 -12.20
CA GLN A 9 13.00 8.09 -12.97
C GLN A 9 12.28 6.74 -13.18
N MET A 10 13.02 5.66 -13.45
CA MET A 10 12.45 4.31 -13.53
C MET A 10 11.83 3.87 -12.19
N THR A 11 12.53 4.10 -11.07
CA THR A 11 12.01 3.78 -9.73
C THR A 11 10.69 4.52 -9.47
N ASN A 12 10.60 5.80 -9.83
CA ASN A 12 9.37 6.55 -9.62
C ASN A 12 8.20 6.06 -10.49
N ARG A 13 8.46 5.65 -11.74
CA ARG A 13 7.44 5.02 -12.59
C ARG A 13 6.95 3.70 -12.01
N ILE A 14 7.86 2.89 -11.49
CA ILE A 14 7.52 1.63 -10.81
C ILE A 14 6.65 1.92 -9.58
N LEU A 15 7.05 2.86 -8.71
CA LEU A 15 6.24 3.27 -7.55
C LEU A 15 4.85 3.78 -7.94
N PHE A 16 4.74 4.52 -9.05
CA PHE A 16 3.45 4.98 -9.57
C PHE A 16 2.56 3.80 -10.00
N ILE A 17 3.10 2.82 -10.73
CA ILE A 17 2.35 1.62 -11.13
C ILE A 17 1.93 0.78 -9.92
N LEU A 18 2.82 0.56 -8.95
CA LEU A 18 2.51 -0.17 -7.72
C LEU A 18 1.44 0.54 -6.88
N SER A 19 1.47 1.87 -6.82
CA SER A 19 0.47 2.64 -6.07
C SER A 19 -0.91 2.56 -6.73
N LEU A 20 -1.00 2.62 -8.05
CA LEU A 20 -2.26 2.39 -8.78
C LEU A 20 -2.80 0.98 -8.55
N LEU A 21 -1.93 -0.04 -8.58
CA LEU A 21 -2.31 -1.42 -8.27
C LEU A 21 -2.81 -1.55 -6.83
N GLY A 22 -2.16 -0.87 -5.88
CA GLY A 22 -2.60 -0.79 -4.48
C GLY A 22 -3.98 -0.14 -4.33
N VAL A 23 -4.24 0.96 -5.05
CA VAL A 23 -5.57 1.60 -5.10
C VAL A 23 -6.62 0.63 -5.64
N ALA A 24 -6.33 -0.06 -6.75
CA ALA A 24 -7.27 -1.01 -7.34
C ALA A 24 -7.64 -2.15 -6.38
N ILE A 25 -6.64 -2.75 -5.70
CA ILE A 25 -6.87 -3.78 -4.70
C ILE A 25 -7.68 -3.23 -3.52
N ALA A 26 -7.28 -2.07 -2.98
CA ALA A 26 -7.94 -1.49 -1.83
C ALA A 26 -9.39 -1.07 -2.14
N LEU A 27 -9.66 -0.53 -3.33
CA LEU A 27 -11.01 -0.23 -3.81
C LEU A 27 -11.86 -1.49 -3.89
N TYR A 28 -11.34 -2.55 -4.54
CA TYR A 28 -12.05 -3.82 -4.69
C TYR A 28 -12.45 -4.41 -3.32
N VAL A 29 -11.48 -4.51 -2.40
CA VAL A 29 -11.74 -5.09 -1.07
C VAL A 29 -12.67 -4.18 -0.25
N THR A 30 -12.45 -2.86 -0.26
CA THR A 30 -13.31 -1.90 0.45
C THR A 30 -14.75 -1.98 -0.05
N GLN A 31 -14.94 -2.04 -1.37
CA GLN A 31 -16.27 -2.18 -1.97
C GLN A 31 -16.94 -3.49 -1.51
N SER A 32 -16.21 -4.60 -1.43
CA SER A 32 -16.74 -5.87 -0.93
C SER A 32 -17.14 -5.81 0.55
N PHE A 33 -16.38 -5.09 1.38
CA PHE A 33 -16.75 -4.82 2.77
C PHE A 33 -18.05 -4.01 2.87
N LEU A 34 -18.22 -2.99 2.03
CA LEU A 34 -19.40 -2.11 2.04
C LEU A 34 -20.64 -2.79 1.46
N ARG A 35 -20.52 -3.49 0.33
CA ARG A 35 -21.64 -4.18 -0.36
C ARG A 35 -21.97 -5.54 0.24
N LYS A 36 -21.17 -5.98 1.22
CA LYS A 36 -21.23 -7.30 1.85
C LYS A 36 -21.15 -8.47 0.86
N THR A 37 -20.53 -8.24 -0.29
CA THR A 37 -20.34 -9.25 -1.33
C THR A 37 -19.20 -10.20 -0.97
N PRO A 38 -19.27 -11.48 -1.41
CA PRO A 38 -18.19 -12.42 -1.21
C PRO A 38 -16.91 -11.93 -1.91
N ILE A 39 -15.78 -12.04 -1.23
CA ILE A 39 -14.46 -11.72 -1.78
C ILE A 39 -13.92 -12.98 -2.47
N VAL A 40 -13.41 -12.84 -3.71
CA VAL A 40 -12.73 -13.93 -4.41
C VAL A 40 -11.44 -14.23 -3.66
N CYS A 41 -11.33 -15.38 -3.01
CA CYS A 41 -10.15 -15.74 -2.24
C CYS A 41 -9.74 -17.19 -2.46
N LEU A 42 -8.43 -17.44 -2.28
CA LEU A 42 -7.87 -18.80 -2.37
C LEU A 42 -8.34 -19.69 -1.20
N ASN A 43 -8.78 -19.09 -0.09
CA ASN A 43 -9.30 -19.77 1.09
C ASN A 43 -10.57 -19.06 1.62
N SER A 44 -11.15 -19.59 2.69
CA SER A 44 -12.25 -18.95 3.44
C SER A 44 -11.81 -17.79 4.36
N GLY A 45 -10.51 -17.49 4.41
CA GLY A 45 -9.90 -16.51 5.31
C GLY A 45 -10.38 -15.08 5.05
N CYS A 46 -10.63 -14.70 3.81
CA CYS A 46 -11.12 -13.35 3.50
C CYS A 46 -12.51 -13.07 4.04
N GLU A 47 -13.41 -14.06 4.01
CA GLU A 47 -14.75 -13.92 4.59
C GLU A 47 -14.70 -13.87 6.12
N LEU A 48 -13.79 -14.63 6.74
CA LEU A 48 -13.52 -14.55 8.17
C LEU A 48 -13.03 -13.14 8.54
N VAL A 49 -12.03 -12.62 7.84
CA VAL A 49 -11.49 -11.26 8.05
C VAL A 49 -12.59 -10.21 7.83
N ARG A 50 -13.37 -10.31 6.75
CA ARG A 50 -14.45 -9.35 6.44
C ARG A 50 -15.53 -9.27 7.51
N LYS A 51 -15.90 -10.41 8.11
CA LYS A 51 -16.96 -10.47 9.13
C LYS A 51 -16.44 -10.17 10.54
N ASN A 52 -15.12 -10.18 10.76
CA ASN A 52 -14.54 -9.99 12.07
C ASN A 52 -14.54 -8.50 12.48
N PRO A 53 -14.97 -8.16 13.72
CA PRO A 53 -14.95 -6.79 14.22
C PRO A 53 -13.55 -6.19 14.30
N ALA A 54 -12.49 -6.99 14.45
CA ALA A 54 -11.10 -6.53 14.45
C ALA A 54 -10.68 -5.89 13.10
N SER A 55 -11.42 -6.16 12.02
CA SER A 55 -11.22 -5.56 10.70
C SER A 55 -11.90 -4.20 10.54
N TYR A 56 -12.47 -3.65 11.61
CA TYR A 56 -13.11 -2.34 11.64
C TYR A 56 -12.45 -1.46 12.72
N ILE A 57 -11.92 -0.31 12.30
CA ILE A 57 -11.36 0.69 13.20
C ILE A 57 -12.39 1.80 13.31
N ALA A 58 -12.96 2.00 14.50
CA ALA A 58 -14.04 2.97 14.73
C ALA A 58 -15.24 2.81 13.75
N GLY A 59 -15.57 1.57 13.36
CA GLY A 59 -16.63 1.26 12.39
C GLY A 59 -16.23 1.41 10.91
N ILE A 60 -15.02 1.89 10.63
CA ILE A 60 -14.48 2.03 9.26
C ILE A 60 -13.70 0.75 8.91
N PRO A 61 -13.97 0.13 7.75
CA PRO A 61 -13.24 -1.07 7.35
C PRO A 61 -11.75 -0.73 7.14
N VAL A 62 -10.87 -1.55 7.72
CA VAL A 62 -9.42 -1.47 7.55
C VAL A 62 -8.95 -1.22 6.10
N PRO A 63 -9.48 -1.91 5.05
CA PRO A 63 -9.06 -1.65 3.67
C PRO A 63 -9.29 -0.22 3.19
N ALA A 64 -10.19 0.56 3.80
CA ALA A 64 -10.38 1.97 3.48
C ALA A 64 -9.17 2.84 3.89
N PHE A 65 -8.48 2.49 4.98
CA PHE A 65 -7.24 3.18 5.38
C PHE A 65 -6.13 2.91 4.36
N GLY A 66 -6.04 1.67 3.88
CA GLY A 66 -5.14 1.31 2.78
C GLY A 66 -5.44 2.11 1.51
N LEU A 67 -6.73 2.28 1.17
CA LEU A 67 -7.15 3.09 0.03
C LEU A 67 -6.68 4.54 0.12
N ILE A 68 -6.84 5.17 1.30
CA ILE A 68 -6.35 6.53 1.53
C ILE A 68 -4.84 6.60 1.35
N GLY A 69 -4.09 5.67 1.96
CA GLY A 69 -2.64 5.60 1.85
C GLY A 69 -2.16 5.45 0.41
N TYR A 70 -2.73 4.51 -0.35
CA TYR A 70 -2.37 4.33 -1.76
C TYR A 70 -2.75 5.51 -2.64
N THR A 71 -3.89 6.16 -2.38
CA THR A 71 -4.31 7.36 -3.13
C THR A 71 -3.33 8.51 -2.92
N LEU A 72 -2.88 8.72 -1.68
CA LEU A 72 -1.82 9.71 -1.38
C LEU A 72 -0.51 9.37 -2.09
N LEU A 73 -0.13 8.09 -2.13
CA LEU A 73 1.06 7.63 -2.84
C LEU A 73 0.96 7.86 -4.36
N VAL A 74 -0.20 7.61 -4.97
CA VAL A 74 -0.46 7.93 -6.38
C VAL A 74 -0.25 9.42 -6.64
N LEU A 75 -0.83 10.30 -5.83
CA LEU A 75 -0.68 11.75 -5.98
C LEU A 75 0.79 12.17 -5.86
N LEU A 76 1.50 11.69 -4.84
CA LEU A 76 2.90 12.05 -4.62
C LEU A 76 3.83 11.56 -5.74
N THR A 77 3.64 10.31 -6.17
CA THR A 77 4.46 9.71 -7.24
C THR A 77 4.14 10.34 -8.61
N PHE A 78 2.89 10.73 -8.84
CA PHE A 78 2.47 11.50 -10.02
C PHE A 78 3.10 12.90 -10.05
N LEU A 79 2.97 13.66 -8.96
CA LEU A 79 3.58 15.00 -8.83
C LEU A 79 5.10 14.94 -9.01
N ARG A 80 5.73 13.90 -8.46
CA ARG A 80 7.18 13.65 -8.62
C ARG A 80 7.58 13.34 -10.06
N THR A 81 6.71 12.71 -10.85
CA THR A 81 6.95 12.43 -12.28
C THR A 81 6.81 13.71 -13.12
N THR A 82 5.81 14.54 -12.85
CA THR A 82 5.51 15.75 -13.62
C THR A 82 6.46 16.91 -13.31
N SER A 83 6.91 17.06 -12.06
CA SER A 83 7.74 18.21 -11.64
C SER A 83 9.15 17.79 -11.23
N THR A 84 10.12 18.06 -12.11
CA THR A 84 11.55 17.81 -11.85
C THR A 84 12.12 18.64 -10.68
N LYS A 85 11.53 19.80 -10.39
CA LYS A 85 11.93 20.65 -9.24
C LYS A 85 11.52 20.05 -7.90
N LEU A 86 10.34 19.43 -7.82
CA LEU A 86 9.80 18.82 -6.60
C LEU A 86 10.33 17.40 -6.35
N HIS A 87 11.06 16.83 -7.31
CA HIS A 87 11.55 15.45 -7.26
C HIS A 87 12.35 15.12 -5.98
N LYS A 88 13.11 16.09 -5.46
CA LYS A 88 13.95 15.92 -4.26
C LYS A 88 13.20 16.12 -2.94
N THR A 89 12.13 16.90 -2.93
CA THR A 89 11.36 17.27 -1.73
C THR A 89 10.28 16.24 -1.41
N LEU A 90 9.74 15.56 -2.43
CA LEU A 90 8.65 14.59 -2.25
C LEU A 90 9.12 13.19 -1.82
N LEU A 91 10.39 12.84 -2.07
CA LEU A 91 10.94 11.54 -1.70
C LEU A 91 10.84 11.20 -0.19
N PRO A 92 11.18 12.08 0.76
CA PRO A 92 11.01 11.78 2.18
C PRO A 92 9.54 11.59 2.59
N TRP A 93 8.60 12.29 1.96
CA TRP A 93 7.15 12.09 2.20
C TRP A 93 6.69 10.72 1.74
N ILE A 94 7.12 10.28 0.56
CA ILE A 94 6.82 8.94 0.03
C ILE A 94 7.41 7.87 0.98
N ALA A 95 8.66 8.05 1.42
CA ALA A 95 9.31 7.15 2.36
C ALA A 95 8.57 7.10 3.72
N GLY A 96 8.12 8.25 4.22
CA GLY A 96 7.33 8.33 5.46
C GLY A 96 5.99 7.60 5.36
N ILE A 97 5.24 7.80 4.28
CA ILE A 97 3.93 7.14 4.08
C ILE A 97 4.11 5.64 3.86
N THR A 98 5.06 5.22 3.03
CA THR A 98 5.32 3.79 2.81
C THR A 98 5.85 3.12 4.08
N GLY A 99 6.69 3.79 4.87
CA GLY A 99 7.14 3.29 6.17
C GLY A 99 5.99 3.14 7.18
N GLY A 100 5.11 4.14 7.29
CA GLY A 100 3.90 4.05 8.09
C GLY A 100 2.96 2.94 7.59
N GLY A 101 2.84 2.77 6.27
CA GLY A 101 2.07 1.70 5.65
C GLY A 101 2.61 0.31 5.98
N VAL A 102 3.94 0.13 6.04
CA VAL A 102 4.58 -1.13 6.46
C VAL A 102 4.26 -1.45 7.91
N LEU A 103 4.30 -0.46 8.81
CA LEU A 103 3.90 -0.65 10.21
C LEU A 103 2.42 -1.04 10.32
N PHE A 104 1.56 -0.33 9.58
CA PHE A 104 0.13 -0.61 9.56
C PHE A 104 -0.19 -2.02 9.08
N VAL A 105 0.44 -2.45 7.97
CA VAL A 105 0.17 -3.77 7.44
C VAL A 105 0.78 -4.88 8.29
N SER A 106 1.94 -4.64 8.92
CA SER A 106 2.52 -5.58 9.88
C SER A 106 1.59 -5.80 11.08
N TRP A 107 1.03 -4.71 11.63
CA TRP A 107 0.03 -4.77 12.69
C TRP A 107 -1.24 -5.52 12.25
N PHE A 108 -1.71 -5.24 11.03
CA PHE A 108 -2.91 -5.89 10.53
C PHE A 108 -2.69 -7.39 10.26
N THR A 109 -1.57 -7.77 9.65
CA THR A 109 -1.20 -9.18 9.46
C THR A 109 -1.06 -9.92 10.79
N TYR A 110 -0.52 -9.27 11.83
CA TYR A 110 -0.53 -9.83 13.19
C TYR A 110 -1.96 -10.06 13.69
N THR A 111 -2.86 -9.11 13.47
CA THR A 111 -4.28 -9.23 13.84
C THR A 111 -4.97 -10.37 13.08
N GLU A 112 -4.72 -10.51 11.79
CA GLU A 112 -5.24 -11.61 10.96
C GLU A 112 -4.81 -12.99 11.48
N ALA A 113 -3.52 -13.13 11.82
CA ALA A 113 -2.96 -14.39 12.28
C ALA A 113 -3.42 -14.79 13.69
N PHE A 114 -3.39 -13.86 14.65
CA PHE A 114 -3.59 -14.17 16.07
C PHE A 114 -5.00 -13.89 16.59
N VAL A 115 -5.70 -12.89 16.04
CA VAL A 115 -7.03 -12.49 16.52
C VAL A 115 -8.13 -13.12 15.67
N ILE A 116 -7.98 -13.08 14.35
CA ILE A 116 -9.00 -13.59 13.41
C ILE A 116 -8.82 -15.09 13.17
N GLY A 117 -7.58 -15.57 13.17
CA GLY A 117 -7.25 -16.96 12.86
C GLY A 117 -7.42 -17.30 11.37
N GLY A 118 -7.27 -16.31 10.49
CA GLY A 118 -7.47 -16.49 9.05
C GLY A 118 -6.73 -15.43 8.24
N PHE A 119 -6.15 -15.84 7.10
CA PHE A 119 -5.40 -14.96 6.22
C PHE A 119 -6.24 -14.54 5.02
N CYS A 120 -6.38 -13.23 4.80
CA CYS A 120 -6.97 -12.70 3.58
C CYS A 120 -5.90 -12.57 2.49
N THR A 121 -6.08 -13.26 1.36
CA THR A 121 -5.12 -13.21 0.24
C THR A 121 -4.87 -11.79 -0.25
N TRP A 122 -5.92 -10.98 -0.40
CA TRP A 122 -5.79 -9.60 -0.88
C TRP A 122 -5.06 -8.70 0.11
N CYS A 123 -5.25 -8.91 1.40
CA CYS A 123 -4.53 -8.17 2.45
C CYS A 123 -3.04 -8.52 2.42
N VAL A 124 -2.68 -9.79 2.25
CA VAL A 124 -1.29 -10.24 2.10
C VAL A 124 -0.65 -9.69 0.82
N ILE A 125 -1.37 -9.69 -0.31
CA ILE A 125 -0.88 -9.08 -1.57
C ILE A 125 -0.63 -7.58 -1.36
N SER A 126 -1.55 -6.88 -0.70
CA SER A 126 -1.38 -5.47 -0.35
C SER A 126 -0.18 -5.25 0.58
N ALA A 127 0.06 -6.14 1.54
CA ALA A 127 1.23 -6.10 2.41
C ALA A 127 2.54 -6.20 1.61
N GLY A 128 2.62 -7.18 0.71
CA GLY A 128 3.76 -7.34 -0.19
C GLY A 128 3.98 -6.11 -1.07
N ASN A 129 2.90 -5.53 -1.60
CA ASN A 129 2.96 -4.33 -2.41
C ASN A 129 3.55 -3.14 -1.62
N MET A 130 3.04 -2.89 -0.41
CA MET A 130 3.52 -1.80 0.45
C MET A 130 4.99 -1.97 0.86
N ILE A 131 5.40 -3.18 1.24
CA ILE A 131 6.80 -3.50 1.59
C ILE A 131 7.73 -3.30 0.39
N THR A 132 7.28 -3.71 -0.80
CA THR A 132 8.04 -3.52 -2.05
C THR A 132 8.23 -2.03 -2.34
N MET A 133 7.17 -1.24 -2.21
CA MET A 133 7.24 0.22 -2.39
C MET A 133 8.18 0.88 -1.37
N PHE A 134 8.13 0.47 -0.11
CA PHE A 134 9.04 0.98 0.93
C PHE A 134 10.51 0.63 0.62
N SER A 135 10.78 -0.61 0.22
CA SER A 135 12.13 -1.07 -0.13
C SER A 135 12.71 -0.29 -1.31
N LEU A 136 11.91 -0.07 -2.35
CA LEU A 136 12.29 0.78 -3.50
C LEU A 136 12.53 2.24 -3.08
N SER A 137 11.69 2.77 -2.19
CA SER A 137 11.83 4.13 -1.67
C SER A 137 13.13 4.30 -0.88
N LEU A 138 13.45 3.34 0.01
CA LEU A 138 14.70 3.31 0.77
C LEU A 138 15.93 3.17 -0.13
N TYR A 139 15.87 2.31 -1.15
CA TYR A 139 16.97 2.16 -2.10
C TYR A 139 17.28 3.47 -2.84
N SER A 140 16.25 4.17 -3.33
CA SER A 140 16.40 5.51 -3.96
C SER A 140 16.91 6.55 -2.96
N HIS A 141 16.53 6.46 -1.68
CA HIS A 141 17.04 7.36 -0.64
C HIS A 141 18.51 7.09 -0.27
N SER A 142 18.92 5.83 -0.16
CA SER A 142 20.29 5.42 0.22
C SER A 142 21.31 5.83 -0.83
N HIS A 143 20.98 5.68 -2.11
CA HIS A 143 21.82 6.15 -3.22
C HIS A 143 21.86 7.67 -3.38
N LYS A 144 21.14 8.45 -2.56
CA LYS A 144 21.22 9.91 -2.55
C LYS A 144 22.46 10.44 -1.80
N LYS A 145 23.10 9.62 -0.95
CA LYS A 145 24.46 9.87 -0.44
C LYS A 145 25.50 9.68 -1.56
#